data_AF-A0A218ZUY9-F1
#
_entry.id   AF-A0A218ZUY9-F1
#
_cell.length_a   1.000
_cell.length_b   1.000
_cell.length_c   1.000
_cell.angle_alpha   90.00
_cell.angle_beta   90.00
_cell.angle_gamma   90.00
#
_symmetry.space_group_name_H-M   'P 1'
#
loop_
_entity.id
_entity.type
_entity.pdbx_description
1 polymer ?
#
loop_
_entity_poly.entity_id
_entity_poly.type
_entity_poly.pdbx_seq_one_letter_code
_entity_poly.pdbx_strand_id
1 'polypeptide(L)'
;MERIASFWSDEILEYVLRGDRTPIERDAWIPPTVNVFSDKDKEPEEEALTLKEPEGTTSFLMPLLGMGRAFMRIYRIAKGGTYSRLHSHSIVDEYYLVLSGTGSLRVGDKTMIIAPGTLISKPTGPDLTSQFIVDRGEELKVLDIEVWPDSTRTSKDFVYYSDHEEVLLRGLGWSDSFPYDSITSAKDLDENYDYGYSRNKDGSWNPKDVPGFKPREKK
;
A
#
# COMPACT_ATOMS: atom_id res chain seq x y z
N MET A 1 -9.04 23.49 -12.17
CA MET A 1 -9.39 24.49 -11.15
C MET A 1 -8.76 23.92 -9.90
N GLU A 2 -7.64 24.46 -9.41
CA GLU A 2 -6.88 23.75 -8.37
C GLU A 2 -7.76 23.51 -7.13
N ARG A 3 -7.89 22.25 -6.72
CA ARG A 3 -8.66 21.87 -5.53
C ARG A 3 -7.87 22.29 -4.30
N ILE A 4 -8.27 23.39 -3.68
CA ILE A 4 -7.73 23.79 -2.39
C ILE A 4 -8.67 23.23 -1.33
N ALA A 5 -8.21 22.23 -0.59
CA ALA A 5 -8.93 21.72 0.57
C ALA A 5 -8.29 22.31 1.83
N SER A 6 -9.03 23.16 2.55
CA SER A 6 -8.67 23.57 3.91
C SER A 6 -9.37 22.64 4.88
N PHE A 7 -8.59 21.99 5.76
CA PHE A 7 -9.12 21.20 6.89
C PHE A 7 -9.43 22.05 8.11
N TRP A 8 -9.19 23.37 8.02
CA TRP A 8 -9.29 24.32 9.12
C TRP A 8 -10.34 25.42 8.87
N SER A 9 -10.88 25.48 7.65
CA SER A 9 -11.88 26.45 7.21
C SER A 9 -12.73 25.82 6.12
N ASP A 10 -14.04 26.04 6.19
CA ASP A 10 -15.01 25.78 5.12
C ASP A 10 -15.12 26.94 4.12
N GLU A 11 -14.31 27.99 4.30
CA GLU A 11 -14.19 29.13 3.41
C GLU A 11 -12.76 29.26 2.89
N ILE A 12 -12.59 29.36 1.56
CA ILE A 12 -11.31 29.64 0.91
C ILE A 12 -11.49 30.82 -0.01
N LEU A 13 -11.07 32.00 0.44
CA LEU A 13 -11.20 33.23 -0.32
C LEU A 13 -10.08 33.34 -1.35
N GLU A 14 -10.42 33.07 -2.61
CA GLU A 14 -9.54 33.36 -3.74
C GLU A 14 -9.74 34.82 -4.16
N TYR A 15 -8.64 35.59 -4.18
CA TYR A 15 -8.63 36.96 -4.72
C TYR A 15 -8.18 36.92 -6.17
N VAL A 16 -9.13 36.85 -7.09
CA VAL A 16 -8.82 36.90 -8.53
C VAL A 16 -8.89 38.35 -8.99
N LEU A 17 -7.81 38.85 -9.59
CA LEU A 17 -7.82 40.15 -10.25
C LEU A 17 -8.59 40.03 -11.58
N ARG A 18 -9.67 40.80 -11.74
CA ARG A 18 -10.27 41.03 -13.06
C ARG A 18 -9.26 41.69 -14.01
N GLY A 19 -9.56 41.72 -15.31
CA GLY A 19 -8.73 42.44 -16.29
C GLY A 19 -8.51 43.94 -15.98
N ASP A 20 -9.36 44.53 -15.12
CA ASP A 20 -9.22 45.90 -14.59
C ASP A 20 -8.51 45.96 -13.21
N ARG A 21 -7.99 44.83 -12.73
CA ARG A 21 -7.32 44.64 -11.43
C ARG A 21 -8.24 44.83 -10.22
N THR A 22 -9.56 44.75 -10.40
CA THR A 22 -10.51 44.66 -9.27
C THR A 22 -10.42 43.26 -8.65
N PRO A 23 -10.22 43.13 -7.33
CA PRO A 23 -10.31 41.84 -6.64
C PRO A 23 -11.75 41.33 -6.69
N ILE A 24 -11.94 40.10 -7.19
CA ILE A 24 -13.14 39.31 -6.91
C ILE A 24 -12.80 38.40 -5.75
N GLU A 25 -13.63 38.45 -4.72
CA GLU A 25 -13.64 37.44 -3.67
C GLU A 25 -14.56 36.30 -4.14
N ARG A 26 -14.01 35.10 -4.21
CA ARG A 26 -14.75 33.88 -4.48
C ARG A 26 -14.40 32.87 -3.41
N ASP A 27 -15.42 32.24 -2.85
CA ASP A 27 -15.20 31.00 -2.11
C ASP A 27 -14.85 29.87 -3.08
N ALA A 28 -13.62 29.41 -2.98
CA ALA A 28 -13.04 28.32 -3.75
C ALA A 28 -13.04 27.00 -2.97
N TRP A 29 -13.68 26.96 -1.80
CA TRP A 29 -13.77 25.72 -1.03
C TRP A 29 -14.55 24.65 -1.79
N ILE A 30 -13.97 23.44 -1.83
CA ILE A 30 -14.58 22.26 -2.44
C ILE A 30 -14.60 21.17 -1.38
N PRO A 31 -15.77 20.55 -1.09
CA PRO A 31 -15.86 19.51 -0.09
C PRO A 31 -14.95 18.32 -0.45
N PRO A 32 -14.23 17.70 0.50
CA PRO A 32 -13.35 16.56 0.26
C PRO A 32 -14.17 15.27 0.04
N THR A 33 -14.91 15.21 -1.06
CA THR A 33 -15.75 14.08 -1.45
C THR A 33 -15.33 13.54 -2.82
N VAL A 34 -15.57 12.25 -3.04
CA VAL A 34 -15.40 11.54 -4.31
C VAL A 34 -16.56 10.56 -4.46
N ASN A 35 -17.18 10.49 -5.63
CA ASN A 35 -18.19 9.47 -5.92
C ASN A 35 -17.50 8.21 -6.43
N VAL A 36 -17.28 7.24 -5.54
CA VAL A 36 -16.59 5.99 -5.88
C VAL A 36 -17.35 5.08 -6.85
N PHE A 37 -18.60 5.40 -7.20
CA PHE A 37 -19.39 4.66 -8.19
C PHE A 37 -19.44 5.34 -9.57
N SER A 38 -19.18 6.64 -9.69
CA SER A 38 -19.20 7.33 -10.99
C SER A 38 -17.88 7.19 -11.72
N ASP A 39 -17.98 6.95 -13.04
CA ASP A 39 -16.84 6.87 -13.96
C ASP A 39 -16.88 7.93 -15.05
N LYS A 40 -18.02 8.62 -15.16
CA LYS A 40 -18.28 9.60 -16.23
C LYS A 40 -18.04 11.03 -15.76
N ASP A 41 -18.12 11.25 -14.45
CA ASP A 41 -18.10 12.58 -13.83
C ASP A 41 -16.84 12.75 -12.97
N LYS A 42 -15.72 12.21 -13.42
CA LYS A 42 -14.44 12.42 -12.75
C LYS A 42 -13.98 13.84 -12.94
N GLU A 43 -13.71 14.51 -11.82
CA GLU A 43 -13.06 15.81 -11.84
C GLU A 43 -11.63 15.67 -12.43
N PRO A 44 -11.10 16.69 -13.13
CA PRO A 44 -9.76 16.63 -13.72
C PRO A 44 -8.65 16.21 -12.75
N GLU A 45 -8.76 16.59 -11.47
CA GLU A 45 -7.82 16.25 -10.42
C GLU A 45 -7.86 14.74 -10.08
N GLU A 46 -9.01 14.08 -10.16
CA GLU A 46 -9.11 12.63 -10.00
C GLU A 46 -8.48 11.89 -11.19
N GLU A 47 -8.69 12.39 -12.41
CA GLU A 47 -8.08 11.82 -13.61
C GLU A 47 -6.55 11.94 -13.54
N ALA A 48 -6.02 13.09 -13.09
CA ALA A 48 -4.58 13.30 -12.88
C ALA A 48 -3.97 12.37 -11.82
N LEU A 49 -4.77 11.89 -10.87
CA LEU A 49 -4.37 10.94 -9.83
C LEU A 49 -4.69 9.48 -10.19
N THR A 50 -5.01 9.21 -11.46
CA THR A 50 -5.29 7.87 -11.97
C THR A 50 -4.12 7.36 -12.80
N LEU A 51 -3.48 6.30 -12.32
CA LEU A 51 -2.52 5.53 -13.11
C LEU A 51 -3.25 4.54 -14.00
N LYS A 52 -2.82 4.46 -15.26
CA LYS A 52 -3.36 3.55 -16.27
C LYS A 52 -2.30 2.52 -16.64
N GLU A 53 -2.64 1.26 -16.48
CA GLU A 53 -1.79 0.11 -16.76
C GLU A 53 -2.53 -0.83 -17.74
N PRO A 54 -1.83 -1.76 -18.42
CA PRO A 54 -2.49 -2.70 -19.34
C PRO A 54 -3.60 -3.52 -18.67
N GLU A 55 -3.42 -3.88 -17.41
CA GLU A 55 -4.34 -4.72 -16.63
C GLU A 55 -5.44 -3.93 -15.92
N GLY A 56 -5.49 -2.60 -16.09
CA GLY A 56 -6.53 -1.76 -15.52
C GLY A 56 -6.05 -0.39 -15.04
N THR A 57 -6.68 0.14 -13.98
CA THR A 57 -6.36 1.49 -13.48
C THR A 57 -6.32 1.54 -11.96
N THR A 58 -5.49 2.43 -11.42
CA THR A 58 -5.43 2.74 -10.00
C THR A 58 -5.65 4.23 -9.78
N SER A 59 -6.75 4.61 -9.13
CA SER A 59 -7.03 6.01 -8.77
C SER A 59 -6.71 6.27 -7.31
N PHE A 60 -5.80 7.19 -7.01
CA PHE A 60 -5.41 7.55 -5.64
C PHE A 60 -6.29 8.68 -5.10
N LEU A 61 -6.98 8.45 -3.98
CA LEU A 61 -7.94 9.43 -3.47
C LEU A 61 -7.36 10.39 -2.40
N MET A 62 -6.09 10.22 -2.00
CA MET A 62 -5.54 10.84 -0.78
C MET A 62 -5.41 12.33 -0.90
N PRO A 63 -4.89 12.86 -2.01
CA PRO A 63 -4.83 14.32 -2.18
C PRO A 63 -6.23 14.95 -2.25
N LEU A 64 -7.25 14.19 -2.69
CA LEU A 64 -8.62 14.67 -2.86
C LEU A 64 -9.41 14.71 -1.54
N LEU A 65 -9.12 13.77 -0.65
CA LEU A 65 -9.79 13.59 0.64
C LEU A 65 -8.98 14.14 1.83
N GLY A 66 -7.71 14.52 1.58
CA GLY A 66 -6.67 14.94 2.54
C GLY A 66 -6.55 14.09 3.80
N MET A 67 -6.48 12.78 3.58
CA MET A 67 -6.35 11.82 4.65
C MET A 67 -4.94 11.81 5.25
N GLY A 68 -4.86 11.82 6.59
CA GLY A 68 -3.59 11.81 7.31
C GLY A 68 -2.99 10.43 7.56
N ARG A 69 -3.81 9.39 7.80
CA ARG A 69 -3.35 8.03 8.16
C ARG A 69 -3.91 6.91 7.30
N ALA A 70 -4.98 7.17 6.57
CA ALA A 70 -5.54 6.19 5.67
C ALA A 70 -5.07 6.46 4.24
N PHE A 71 -4.81 5.38 3.52
CA PHE A 71 -4.48 5.39 2.11
C PHE A 71 -5.58 4.60 1.39
N MET A 72 -6.35 5.28 0.56
CA MET A 72 -7.47 4.74 -0.19
C MET A 72 -7.26 4.86 -1.69
N ARG A 73 -7.57 3.80 -2.41
CA ARG A 73 -7.45 3.78 -3.85
C ARG A 73 -8.55 2.95 -4.45
N ILE A 74 -8.92 3.30 -5.67
CA ILE A 74 -9.83 2.48 -6.45
C ILE A 74 -9.01 1.71 -7.45
N TYR A 75 -9.12 0.39 -7.37
CA TYR A 75 -8.65 -0.50 -8.41
C TYR A 75 -9.78 -0.78 -9.39
N ARG A 76 -9.45 -0.69 -10.67
CA ARG A 76 -10.19 -1.32 -11.76
C ARG A 76 -9.28 -2.37 -12.35
N ILE A 77 -9.75 -3.60 -12.37
CA ILE A 77 -8.94 -4.75 -12.72
C ILE A 77 -9.64 -5.42 -13.89
N ALA A 78 -8.98 -5.43 -15.04
CA ALA A 78 -9.51 -5.97 -16.27
C ALA A 78 -9.80 -7.47 -16.13
N LYS A 79 -10.72 -7.97 -16.97
CA LYS A 79 -11.02 -9.40 -17.08
C LYS A 79 -9.74 -10.20 -17.31
N GLY A 80 -9.53 -11.24 -16.51
CA GLY A 80 -8.35 -12.11 -16.58
C GLY A 80 -7.12 -11.54 -15.87
N GLY A 81 -7.19 -10.29 -15.40
CA GLY A 81 -6.15 -9.65 -14.63
C GLY A 81 -6.11 -10.12 -13.17
N THR A 82 -5.05 -9.71 -12.49
CA THR A 82 -4.87 -9.85 -11.06
C THR A 82 -4.44 -8.51 -10.49
N TYR A 83 -4.78 -8.23 -9.24
CA TYR A 83 -4.31 -7.02 -8.59
C TYR A 83 -3.62 -7.30 -7.27
N SER A 84 -2.47 -6.64 -7.13
CA SER A 84 -1.38 -6.92 -6.18
C SER A 84 -0.80 -8.34 -6.33
N ARG A 85 0.48 -8.49 -5.99
CA ARG A 85 1.04 -9.82 -5.73
C ARG A 85 0.38 -10.40 -4.47
N LEU A 86 0.41 -11.71 -4.28
CA LEU A 86 -0.05 -12.31 -3.02
C LEU A 86 0.85 -11.88 -1.86
N HIS A 87 0.33 -11.03 -0.97
CA HIS A 87 1.15 -10.42 0.08
C HIS A 87 0.42 -10.09 1.37
N SER A 88 1.19 -9.89 2.44
CA SER A 88 0.76 -9.46 3.77
C SER A 88 1.59 -8.27 4.25
N HIS A 89 1.05 -7.52 5.21
CA HIS A 89 1.72 -6.40 5.87
C HIS A 89 1.95 -6.72 7.35
N SER A 90 3.08 -6.30 7.89
CA SER A 90 3.42 -6.52 9.30
C SER A 90 2.85 -5.47 10.25
N ILE A 91 2.57 -4.27 9.75
CA ILE A 91 2.07 -3.13 10.56
C ILE A 91 0.88 -2.37 9.95
N VAL A 92 0.45 -2.70 8.73
CA VAL A 92 -0.64 -2.01 8.02
C VAL A 92 -1.87 -2.89 8.02
N ASP A 93 -2.96 -2.40 8.62
CA ASP A 93 -4.27 -3.00 8.39
C ASP A 93 -4.76 -2.57 7.01
N GLU A 94 -5.33 -3.50 6.24
CA GLU A 94 -5.87 -3.20 4.92
C GLU A 94 -7.29 -3.75 4.82
N TYR A 95 -8.16 -2.98 4.17
CA TYR A 95 -9.55 -3.33 3.99
C TYR A 95 -9.91 -3.14 2.53
N TYR A 96 -10.80 -3.99 2.04
CA TYR A 96 -11.30 -3.88 0.68
C TYR A 96 -12.82 -3.90 0.67
N LEU A 97 -13.43 -3.03 -0.13
CA LEU A 97 -14.84 -3.09 -0.46
C LEU A 97 -14.99 -3.29 -1.96
N VAL A 98 -15.62 -4.41 -2.35
CA VAL A 98 -15.95 -4.64 -3.75
C VAL A 98 -17.10 -3.72 -4.14
N LEU A 99 -16.85 -2.83 -5.10
CA LEU A 99 -17.80 -1.81 -5.57
C LEU A 99 -18.65 -2.31 -6.73
N SER A 100 -18.05 -3.05 -7.67
CA SER A 100 -18.75 -3.64 -8.82
C SER A 100 -17.98 -4.85 -9.37
N GLY A 101 -18.68 -5.72 -10.11
CA GLY A 101 -18.13 -6.92 -10.71
C GLY A 101 -17.94 -8.07 -9.72
N THR A 102 -17.58 -9.24 -10.26
CA THR A 102 -17.36 -10.48 -9.52
C THR A 102 -15.95 -10.99 -9.80
N GLY A 103 -15.31 -11.54 -8.77
CA GLY A 103 -13.97 -12.11 -8.88
C GLY A 103 -13.73 -13.17 -7.82
N SER A 104 -12.48 -13.58 -7.70
CA SER A 104 -12.01 -14.43 -6.62
C SER A 104 -11.00 -13.64 -5.77
N LEU A 105 -11.12 -13.75 -4.46
CA LEU A 105 -10.10 -13.32 -3.51
C LEU A 105 -9.35 -14.57 -3.04
N ARG A 106 -8.04 -14.58 -3.24
CA ARG A 106 -7.16 -15.55 -2.59
C ARG A 106 -6.71 -14.98 -1.25
N VAL A 107 -6.86 -15.76 -0.18
CA VAL A 107 -6.39 -15.43 1.18
C VAL A 107 -5.59 -16.62 1.71
N GLY A 108 -4.27 -16.46 1.82
CA GLY A 108 -3.36 -17.58 2.09
C GLY A 108 -3.53 -18.72 1.08
N ASP A 109 -3.94 -19.89 1.58
CA ASP A 109 -4.22 -21.10 0.79
C ASP A 109 -5.67 -21.21 0.29
N LYS A 110 -6.54 -20.26 0.66
CA LYS A 110 -7.97 -20.31 0.36
C LYS A 110 -8.33 -19.38 -0.77
N THR A 111 -9.42 -19.71 -1.44
CA THR A 111 -10.03 -18.84 -2.46
C THR A 111 -11.52 -18.75 -2.20
N MET A 112 -12.06 -17.54 -2.26
CA MET A 112 -13.48 -17.27 -2.11
C MET A 112 -13.97 -16.36 -3.23
N ILE A 113 -15.22 -16.56 -3.65
CA ILE A 113 -15.89 -15.67 -4.60
C ILE A 113 -16.25 -14.38 -3.87
N ILE A 114 -16.01 -13.25 -4.54
CA ILE A 114 -16.34 -11.92 -4.05
C ILE A 114 -17.21 -11.20 -5.07
N ALA A 115 -18.13 -10.37 -4.58
CA ALA A 115 -19.11 -9.65 -5.38
C ALA A 115 -19.41 -8.28 -4.74
N PRO A 116 -20.16 -7.38 -5.40
CA PRO A 116 -20.40 -6.04 -4.89
C PRO A 116 -21.02 -6.05 -3.48
N GLY A 117 -20.50 -5.19 -2.60
CA GLY A 117 -20.89 -5.13 -1.19
C GLY A 117 -20.10 -6.09 -0.28
N THR A 118 -19.20 -6.92 -0.83
CA THR A 118 -18.28 -7.72 -0.01
C THR A 118 -17.24 -6.79 0.64
N LEU A 119 -17.26 -6.71 1.97
CA LEU A 119 -16.23 -6.05 2.77
C LEU A 119 -15.24 -7.10 3.29
N ILE A 120 -13.96 -6.86 3.03
CA ILE A 120 -12.85 -7.77 3.33
C ILE A 120 -11.91 -7.05 4.28
N SER A 121 -11.41 -7.77 5.28
CA SER A 121 -10.35 -7.30 6.16
C SER A 121 -9.11 -8.17 5.98
N LYS A 122 -7.96 -7.51 5.91
CA LYS A 122 -6.62 -8.06 5.95
C LYS A 122 -5.93 -7.40 7.15
N PRO A 123 -6.12 -7.96 8.36
CA PRO A 123 -5.48 -7.43 9.56
C PRO A 123 -3.96 -7.57 9.45
N THR A 124 -3.26 -6.71 10.19
CA THR A 124 -1.81 -6.75 10.28
C THR A 124 -1.29 -8.11 10.77
N GLY A 125 -0.20 -8.59 10.16
CA GLY A 125 0.46 -9.86 10.47
C GLY A 125 1.03 -10.52 9.22
N PRO A 126 2.25 -11.09 9.27
CA PRO A 126 2.96 -11.54 8.07
C PRO A 126 2.34 -12.77 7.40
N ASP A 127 1.42 -13.47 8.05
CA ASP A 127 1.00 -14.80 7.60
C ASP A 127 -0.28 -14.79 6.75
N LEU A 128 -1.07 -13.72 6.82
CA LEU A 128 -2.35 -13.63 6.10
C LEU A 128 -2.19 -12.83 4.81
N THR A 129 -1.78 -13.52 3.75
CA THR A 129 -1.59 -12.90 2.44
C THR A 129 -2.91 -12.79 1.67
N SER A 130 -3.07 -11.76 0.83
CA SER A 130 -4.25 -11.60 -0.03
C SER A 130 -3.91 -11.19 -1.46
N GLN A 131 -4.75 -11.61 -2.41
CA GLN A 131 -4.66 -11.24 -3.82
C GLN A 131 -6.03 -11.29 -4.51
N PHE A 132 -6.29 -10.32 -5.39
CA PHE A 132 -7.46 -10.34 -6.27
C PHE A 132 -7.17 -11.07 -7.59
N ILE A 133 -8.13 -11.88 -8.04
CA ILE A 133 -8.10 -12.60 -9.30
C ILE A 133 -9.42 -12.37 -10.03
N VAL A 134 -9.37 -11.80 -11.25
CA VAL A 134 -10.56 -11.45 -12.03
C VAL A 134 -10.90 -12.57 -13.01
N ASP A 135 -11.32 -13.71 -12.48
CA ASP A 135 -11.54 -14.96 -13.20
C ASP A 135 -13.01 -15.20 -13.61
N ARG A 136 -13.91 -14.24 -13.38
CA ARG A 136 -15.36 -14.40 -13.60
C ARG A 136 -15.90 -13.75 -14.86
N GLY A 137 -15.03 -13.22 -15.71
CA GLY A 137 -15.40 -12.78 -17.05
C GLY A 137 -15.90 -11.34 -17.16
N GLU A 138 -15.86 -10.58 -16.07
CA GLU A 138 -16.18 -9.15 -16.02
C GLU A 138 -15.07 -8.39 -15.29
N GLU A 139 -14.98 -7.07 -15.48
CA GLU A 139 -14.05 -6.20 -14.75
C GLU A 139 -14.42 -6.16 -13.25
N LEU A 140 -13.42 -6.10 -12.37
CA LEU A 140 -13.62 -5.94 -10.94
C LEU A 140 -13.23 -4.52 -10.49
N LYS A 141 -14.12 -3.84 -9.76
CA LYS A 141 -13.84 -2.54 -9.11
C LYS A 141 -13.79 -2.70 -7.60
N VAL A 142 -12.68 -2.30 -6.98
CA VAL A 142 -12.45 -2.46 -5.54
C VAL A 142 -11.98 -1.13 -4.95
N LEU A 143 -12.59 -0.72 -3.84
CA LEU A 143 -12.02 0.30 -2.95
C LEU A 143 -11.08 -0.40 -1.99
N ASP A 144 -9.81 -0.06 -2.07
CA ASP A 144 -8.77 -0.49 -1.15
C ASP A 144 -8.49 0.64 -0.14
N ILE A 145 -8.35 0.26 1.12
CA ILE A 145 -8.16 1.14 2.28
C ILE A 145 -7.07 0.54 3.17
N GLU A 146 -5.86 1.08 3.08
CA GLU A 146 -4.80 0.83 4.06
C GLU A 146 -4.92 1.82 5.22
N VAL A 147 -4.76 1.34 6.45
CA VAL A 147 -4.71 2.14 7.68
C VAL A 147 -3.31 2.02 8.27
N TRP A 148 -2.61 3.15 8.29
CA TRP A 148 -1.22 3.21 8.71
C TRP A 148 -1.10 3.57 10.20
N PRO A 149 -0.07 3.06 10.91
CA PRO A 149 0.09 3.33 12.33
C PRO A 149 0.45 4.80 12.63
N ASP A 150 1.03 5.52 11.68
CA ASP A 150 1.42 6.92 11.82
C ASP A 150 1.08 7.75 10.58
N SER A 151 0.88 9.06 10.78
CA SER A 151 0.57 10.01 9.71
C SER A 151 1.80 10.53 8.97
N THR A 152 3.00 10.36 9.54
CA THR A 152 4.26 10.80 8.94
C THR A 152 4.79 9.81 7.90
N ARG A 153 4.18 8.62 7.79
CA ARG A 153 4.58 7.51 6.91
C ARG A 153 6.03 7.10 7.11
N THR A 154 6.53 7.25 8.33
CA THR A 154 7.91 6.89 8.69
C THR A 154 8.02 5.50 9.27
N SER A 155 6.90 4.88 9.66
CA SER A 155 6.92 3.51 10.18
C SER A 155 7.52 2.53 9.20
N LYS A 156 8.14 1.51 9.78
CA LYS A 156 8.80 0.43 9.07
C LYS A 156 7.86 -0.75 8.95
N ASP A 157 7.70 -1.25 7.74
CA ASP A 157 6.86 -2.38 7.41
C ASP A 157 7.66 -3.46 6.70
N PHE A 158 7.35 -4.70 7.06
CA PHE A 158 7.75 -5.91 6.35
C PHE A 158 6.56 -6.38 5.52
N VAL A 159 6.76 -6.42 4.21
CA VAL A 159 5.75 -6.94 3.27
C VAL A 159 6.24 -8.29 2.77
N TYR A 160 5.49 -9.35 3.04
CA TYR A 160 5.86 -10.70 2.61
C TYR A 160 5.09 -11.11 1.37
N TYR A 161 5.80 -11.48 0.29
CA TYR A 161 5.24 -11.96 -0.96
C TYR A 161 5.38 -13.48 -1.06
N SER A 162 4.43 -14.22 -0.48
CA SER A 162 4.52 -15.67 -0.31
C SER A 162 4.80 -16.48 -1.59
N ASP A 163 4.10 -16.18 -2.71
CA ASP A 163 4.33 -16.91 -3.96
C ASP A 163 5.71 -16.63 -4.59
N HIS A 164 6.35 -15.52 -4.24
CA HIS A 164 7.64 -15.11 -4.77
C HIS A 164 8.79 -15.41 -3.81
N GLU A 165 8.48 -15.85 -2.59
CA GLU A 165 9.46 -16.05 -1.52
C GLU A 165 10.33 -14.80 -1.32
N GLU A 166 9.72 -13.61 -1.33
CA GLU A 166 10.40 -12.32 -1.20
C GLU A 166 9.85 -11.53 -0.01
N VAL A 167 10.74 -10.82 0.70
CA VAL A 167 10.38 -9.84 1.72
C VAL A 167 10.82 -8.46 1.26
N LEU A 168 9.91 -7.49 1.33
CA LEU A 168 10.20 -6.08 1.11
C LEU A 168 10.27 -5.36 2.46
N LEU A 169 11.35 -4.61 2.66
CA LEU A 169 11.49 -3.64 3.73
C LEU A 169 11.05 -2.27 3.22
N ARG A 170 9.98 -1.75 3.80
CA ARG A 170 9.41 -0.45 3.46
C ARG A 170 9.46 0.49 4.65
N GLY A 171 9.71 1.77 4.42
CA GLY A 171 9.63 2.83 5.44
C GLY A 171 10.80 3.80 5.35
N LEU A 172 10.89 4.76 6.27
CA LEU A 172 11.98 5.74 6.22
C LEU A 172 13.34 5.04 6.35
N GLY A 173 14.19 5.24 5.33
CA GLY A 173 15.49 4.60 5.18
C GLY A 173 15.46 3.12 4.78
N TRP A 174 14.29 2.53 4.52
CA TRP A 174 14.10 1.15 4.04
C TRP A 174 13.42 1.15 2.67
N SER A 175 14.10 0.62 1.65
CA SER A 175 13.59 0.56 0.28
C SER A 175 14.13 -0.64 -0.50
N ASP A 176 14.42 -1.73 0.20
CA ASP A 176 15.10 -2.91 -0.37
C ASP A 176 14.28 -4.18 -0.13
N SER A 177 14.53 -5.19 -0.95
CA SER A 177 13.93 -6.52 -0.79
C SER A 177 15.01 -7.61 -0.74
N PHE A 178 14.67 -8.74 -0.14
CA PHE A 178 15.53 -9.91 -0.05
C PHE A 178 14.74 -11.22 -0.11
N PRO A 179 15.37 -12.32 -0.55
CA PRO A 179 14.74 -13.65 -0.55
C PRO A 179 14.36 -14.12 0.86
N TYR A 180 13.19 -14.72 1.01
CA TYR A 180 12.68 -15.21 2.30
C TYR A 180 13.57 -16.29 2.92
N ASP A 181 14.17 -17.15 2.09
CA ASP A 181 15.09 -18.21 2.52
C ASP A 181 16.42 -17.69 3.11
N SER A 182 16.73 -16.40 2.96
CA SER A 182 17.87 -15.76 3.62
C SER A 182 17.62 -15.41 5.10
N ILE A 183 16.37 -15.52 5.56
CA ILE A 183 16.02 -15.32 6.97
C ILE A 183 16.55 -16.51 7.78
N THR A 184 17.38 -16.20 8.78
CA THR A 184 17.99 -17.20 9.65
C THR A 184 17.30 -17.29 11.00
N SER A 185 17.49 -18.41 11.69
CA SER A 185 16.88 -18.65 13.00
C SER A 185 17.36 -17.62 14.03
N ALA A 186 16.41 -17.01 14.75
CA ALA A 186 16.71 -16.19 15.93
C ALA A 186 17.58 -16.95 16.95
N LYS A 187 17.40 -18.27 17.07
CA LYS A 187 18.22 -19.12 17.94
C LYS A 187 19.70 -19.14 17.52
N ASP A 188 20.02 -19.22 16.22
CA ASP A 188 21.42 -19.16 15.76
C ASP A 188 22.02 -17.78 16.03
N LEU A 189 21.23 -16.70 15.89
CA LEU A 189 21.66 -15.36 16.27
C LEU A 189 21.99 -15.32 17.78
N ASP A 190 21.08 -15.79 18.63
CA ASP A 190 21.24 -15.75 20.09
C ASP A 190 22.44 -16.58 20.56
N GLU A 191 22.59 -17.81 20.06
CA GLU A 191 23.70 -18.70 20.42
C GLU A 191 25.06 -18.15 20.00
N ASN A 192 25.10 -17.27 19.00
CA ASN A 192 26.34 -16.75 18.44
C ASN A 192 26.47 -15.22 18.59
N TYR A 193 25.64 -14.59 19.42
CA TYR A 193 25.56 -13.12 19.57
C TYR A 193 26.90 -12.50 20.00
N ASP A 194 27.66 -13.19 20.85
CA ASP A 194 28.94 -12.73 21.41
C ASP A 194 30.18 -13.11 20.58
N TYR A 195 30.00 -13.55 19.33
CA TYR A 195 31.11 -13.93 18.45
C TYR A 195 31.24 -13.04 17.20
N GLY A 196 32.49 -12.85 16.76
CA GLY A 196 32.84 -12.15 15.53
C GLY A 196 32.68 -13.04 14.29
N TYR A 197 31.68 -12.74 13.48
CA TYR A 197 31.45 -13.36 12.17
C TYR A 197 30.73 -12.41 11.20
N SER A 198 30.74 -12.74 9.92
CA SER A 198 29.85 -12.15 8.91
C SER A 198 29.04 -13.24 8.23
N ARG A 199 27.75 -12.96 7.97
CA ARG A 199 26.82 -13.89 7.33
C ARG A 199 26.77 -13.68 5.82
N ASN A 200 26.73 -14.77 5.08
CA ASN A 200 26.46 -14.82 3.66
C ASN A 200 24.94 -14.89 3.41
N LYS A 201 24.50 -14.68 2.17
CA LYS A 201 23.06 -14.69 1.83
C LYS A 201 22.38 -16.04 2.07
N ASP A 202 23.12 -17.14 1.93
CA ASP A 202 22.65 -18.51 2.14
C ASP A 202 22.62 -18.93 3.62
N GLY A 203 22.79 -17.97 4.54
CA GLY A 203 22.82 -18.22 5.98
C GLY A 203 24.15 -18.75 6.52
N SER A 204 25.07 -19.21 5.63
CA SER A 204 26.43 -19.59 6.02
C SER A 204 27.21 -18.38 6.53
N TRP A 205 28.35 -18.62 7.19
CA TRP A 205 29.11 -17.56 7.81
C TRP A 205 30.62 -17.79 7.71
N ASN A 206 31.35 -16.67 7.79
CA ASN A 206 32.80 -16.64 7.86
C ASN A 206 33.24 -16.01 9.18
N PRO A 207 34.24 -16.57 9.89
CA PRO A 207 34.84 -15.91 11.04
C PRO A 207 35.31 -14.52 10.64
N LYS A 208 35.12 -13.55 11.51
CA LYS A 208 35.56 -12.18 11.28
C LYS A 208 36.11 -11.59 12.56
N ASP A 209 37.26 -10.93 12.48
CA ASP A 209 37.76 -10.15 13.60
C ASP A 209 36.87 -8.90 13.78
N VAL A 210 36.02 -8.94 14.81
CA VAL A 210 35.08 -7.86 15.15
C VAL A 210 35.51 -7.30 16.50
N PRO A 211 35.80 -5.98 16.60
CA PRO A 211 36.29 -5.38 17.83
C PRO A 211 35.41 -5.70 19.06
N GLY A 212 36.00 -6.31 20.08
CA GLY A 212 35.32 -6.65 21.34
C GLY A 212 34.66 -8.02 21.38
N PHE A 213 34.70 -8.80 20.30
CA PHE A 213 34.05 -10.12 20.21
C PHE A 213 35.06 -11.26 20.08
N LYS A 214 34.70 -12.44 20.59
CA LYS A 214 35.52 -13.66 20.41
C LYS A 214 35.39 -14.19 18.98
N PRO A 215 36.41 -14.79 18.37
CA PRO A 215 36.25 -15.42 17.06
C PRO A 215 35.18 -16.52 17.09
N ARG A 216 34.28 -16.56 16.10
CA ARG A 216 33.37 -17.71 15.90
C ARG A 216 34.17 -18.84 15.24
N GLU A 217 34.30 -19.98 15.92
CA GLU A 217 35.02 -21.15 15.39
C GLU A 217 34.05 -22.14 14.73
N LYS A 218 34.47 -22.74 13.60
CA LYS A 218 33.69 -23.81 12.96
C LYS A 218 33.81 -25.05 13.85
N LYS A 219 32.68 -25.53 14.36
CA LYS A 219 32.61 -26.84 15.07
C LYS A 219 32.76 -27.98 14.09
#